data_AF-B4LBE8-F1
#
_entry.id   AF-B4LBE8-F1
#
_cell.length_a   1.000
_cell.length_b   1.000
_cell.length_c   1.000
_cell.angle_alpha   90.00
_cell.angle_beta   90.00
_cell.angle_gamma   90.00
#
_symmetry.space_group_name_H-M   'P 1'
#
loop_
_entity.id
_entity.type
_entity.pdbx_description
1 polymer ?
#
loop_
_entity_poly.entity_id
_entity_poly.type
_entity_poly.pdbx_seq_one_letter_code
_entity_poly.pdbx_strand_id
1 'polypeptide(L)'
;MNNMEPGVEMFSPETVRKSETDTNAAGTTGNASSNMVLSAKEDELISMETLRESPVQWPERFPGMDDFLTMSQTPIHTPNAECTQNFNSADMARMNQLASLTPEQLIDKIKSMHDEIYQLGLRESKEMTRGKLLGIFDRMAKGKK
;
A
#
# COMPACT_ATOMS: atom_id res chain seq x y z
N MET A 1 9.74 -15.60 40.77
CA MET A 1 10.05 -16.15 39.43
C MET A 1 9.50 -15.15 38.43
N ASN A 2 10.39 -14.30 37.94
CA ASN A 2 10.07 -13.19 37.04
C ASN A 2 10.17 -13.72 35.62
N ASN A 3 9.10 -13.63 34.83
CA ASN A 3 9.17 -13.81 33.38
C ASN A 3 8.56 -12.57 32.72
N MET A 4 9.47 -11.72 32.23
CA MET A 4 9.23 -10.50 31.47
C MET A 4 8.93 -10.88 30.02
N GLU A 5 7.84 -10.38 29.46
CA GLU A 5 7.58 -10.44 28.01
C GLU A 5 8.56 -9.53 27.25
N PRO A 6 9.14 -9.96 26.12
CA PRO A 6 9.91 -9.08 25.24
C PRO A 6 9.07 -8.69 24.01
N GLY A 7 8.98 -7.41 23.66
CA GLY A 7 8.49 -7.06 22.31
C GLY A 7 7.88 -5.69 22.06
N VAL A 8 8.04 -4.68 22.92
CA VAL A 8 7.66 -3.31 22.55
C VAL A 8 8.84 -2.66 21.81
N GLU A 9 8.84 -2.76 20.48
CA GLU A 9 9.68 -1.92 19.63
C GLU A 9 9.23 -0.45 19.80
N MET A 10 10.07 0.31 20.50
CA MET A 10 9.99 1.77 20.57
C MET A 10 10.22 2.35 19.18
N PHE A 11 9.16 2.88 18.56
CA PHE A 11 9.31 3.78 17.42
C PHE A 11 10.01 5.07 17.88
N SER A 12 11.22 5.30 17.38
CA SER A 12 11.98 6.53 17.58
C SER A 12 11.24 7.73 16.96
N PRO A 13 11.09 8.87 17.66
CA PRO A 13 10.53 10.07 17.04
C PRO A 13 11.55 10.71 16.08
N GLU A 14 11.08 10.96 14.88
CA GLU A 14 11.76 11.65 13.78
C GLU A 14 12.19 13.07 14.22
N THR A 15 13.49 13.38 14.14
CA THR A 15 13.99 14.74 14.39
C THR A 15 13.85 15.57 13.12
N VAL A 16 12.80 16.39 13.05
CA VAL A 16 12.64 17.41 12.01
C VAL A 16 13.70 18.50 12.25
N ARG A 17 14.79 18.49 11.47
CA ARG A 17 15.71 19.62 11.38
C ARG A 17 15.09 20.71 10.51
N LYS A 18 14.59 21.78 11.14
CA LYS A 18 14.38 23.08 10.46
C LYS A 18 15.74 23.63 10.06
N SER A 19 16.00 23.76 8.76
CA SER A 19 17.08 24.61 8.24
C SER A 19 16.48 25.96 7.87
N GLU A 20 16.71 26.93 8.75
CA GLU A 20 16.40 28.34 8.52
C GLU A 20 17.37 28.91 7.50
N THR A 21 16.80 29.57 6.49
CA THR A 21 17.47 30.45 5.53
C THR A 21 18.13 31.61 6.25
N ASP A 22 19.42 31.84 6.00
CA ASP A 22 20.01 33.17 6.12
C ASP A 22 21.04 33.43 5.02
N THR A 23 20.92 34.65 4.50
CA THR A 23 21.65 35.23 3.37
C THR A 23 22.78 36.12 3.91
N ASN A 24 24.02 35.98 3.39
CA ASN A 24 24.84 37.08 2.81
C ASN A 24 26.38 36.95 2.95
N ALA A 25 27.03 37.35 1.84
CA ALA A 25 28.28 38.14 1.71
C ALA A 25 29.69 37.50 1.63
N ALA A 26 30.23 37.57 0.39
CA ALA A 26 31.49 38.25 -0.04
C ALA A 26 32.91 37.59 0.06
N GLY A 27 33.51 37.36 -1.13
CA GLY A 27 34.94 37.52 -1.55
C GLY A 27 36.03 36.62 -0.92
N THR A 28 37.16 36.20 -1.52
CA THR A 28 37.90 36.51 -2.78
C THR A 28 39.12 35.53 -2.91
N THR A 29 39.50 35.19 -4.15
CA THR A 29 40.83 34.70 -4.69
C THR A 29 41.43 33.31 -4.38
N GLY A 30 41.95 32.63 -5.45
CA GLY A 30 43.17 31.79 -5.33
C GLY A 30 43.31 30.49 -6.17
N ASN A 31 43.55 30.62 -7.49
CA ASN A 31 44.29 29.77 -8.45
C ASN A 31 44.66 28.27 -8.23
N ALA A 32 44.43 27.51 -9.31
CA ALA A 32 45.36 26.55 -9.95
C ALA A 32 45.60 25.14 -9.36
N SER A 33 44.61 24.55 -8.70
CA SER A 33 44.60 23.11 -8.40
C SER A 33 43.21 22.47 -8.51
N SER A 34 42.35 23.04 -9.36
CA SER A 34 40.96 22.59 -9.46
C SER A 34 40.79 21.39 -10.39
N ASN A 35 41.57 21.25 -11.46
CA ASN A 35 41.23 20.25 -12.50
C ASN A 35 41.44 18.78 -12.10
N MET A 36 42.44 18.47 -11.26
CA MET A 36 42.64 17.09 -10.80
C MET A 36 41.74 16.73 -9.60
N VAL A 37 41.35 17.73 -8.80
CA VAL A 37 40.51 17.57 -7.60
C VAL A 37 39.02 17.58 -7.93
N LEU A 38 38.60 18.23 -9.02
CA LEU A 38 37.22 18.18 -9.49
C LEU A 38 36.88 16.80 -10.09
N SER A 39 37.85 16.16 -10.75
CA SER A 39 37.61 14.85 -11.38
C SER A 39 37.51 13.70 -10.38
N ALA A 40 38.25 13.76 -9.28
CA ALA A 40 38.06 12.82 -8.17
C ALA A 40 36.72 13.00 -7.45
N LYS A 41 36.09 14.19 -7.53
CA LYS A 41 34.82 14.49 -6.87
C LYS A 41 33.60 14.15 -7.71
N GLU A 42 33.69 14.21 -9.04
CA GLU A 42 32.58 13.83 -9.93
C GLU A 42 32.34 12.31 -9.91
N ASP A 43 33.40 11.51 -9.79
CA ASP A 43 33.32 10.05 -9.63
C ASP A 43 32.83 9.61 -8.23
N GLU A 44 32.87 10.49 -7.22
CA GLU A 44 32.23 10.25 -5.90
C GLU A 44 30.72 10.57 -5.91
N LEU A 45 30.21 11.22 -6.98
CA LEU A 45 28.79 11.57 -7.13
C LEU A 45 28.00 10.55 -7.96
N ILE A 46 28.62 9.48 -8.44
CA ILE A 46 27.91 8.37 -9.07
C ILE A 46 27.33 7.44 -8.01
N SER A 47 26.02 7.55 -7.78
CA SER A 47 25.29 6.58 -6.96
C SER A 47 25.41 5.17 -7.56
N MET A 48 26.00 4.24 -6.81
CA MET A 48 26.07 2.81 -7.15
C MET A 48 24.80 2.05 -6.75
N GLU A 49 23.69 2.76 -6.56
CA GLU A 49 22.41 2.13 -6.24
C GLU A 49 21.89 1.35 -7.44
N THR A 50 21.75 0.04 -7.26
CA THR A 50 21.00 -0.79 -8.21
C THR A 50 19.52 -0.54 -7.94
N LEU A 51 18.76 -0.13 -8.96
CA LEU A 51 17.29 -0.02 -8.87
C LEU A 51 16.74 -1.33 -8.29
N ARG A 52 16.36 -1.29 -7.02
CA ARG A 52 15.71 -2.41 -6.36
C ARG A 52 14.45 -2.68 -7.18
N GLU A 53 14.26 -3.92 -7.60
CA GLU A 53 12.98 -4.33 -8.16
C GLU A 53 11.88 -3.90 -7.20
N SER A 54 10.84 -3.27 -7.74
CA SER A 54 9.69 -2.81 -6.95
C SER A 54 9.27 -3.94 -6.02
N PRO A 55 9.05 -3.67 -4.72
CA PRO A 55 8.62 -4.69 -3.78
C PRO A 55 7.49 -5.52 -4.37
N VAL A 56 7.58 -6.85 -4.24
CA VAL A 56 6.54 -7.76 -4.70
C VAL A 56 5.25 -7.35 -3.99
N GLN A 57 4.37 -6.67 -4.73
CA GLN A 57 3.21 -6.00 -4.18
C GLN A 57 2.22 -6.98 -3.53
N TRP A 58 2.32 -8.27 -3.87
CA TRP A 58 1.52 -9.35 -3.31
C TRP A 58 2.32 -10.66 -3.27
N PRO A 59 2.60 -11.24 -2.09
CA PRO A 59 3.18 -12.57 -1.98
C PRO A 59 2.20 -13.61 -2.49
N GLU A 60 2.64 -14.41 -3.45
CA GLU A 60 1.90 -15.48 -4.15
C GLU A 60 0.85 -15.00 -5.18
N ARG A 61 1.25 -15.03 -6.47
CA ARG A 61 0.32 -14.96 -7.58
C ARG A 61 -0.51 -16.24 -7.58
N PHE A 62 -1.81 -16.15 -7.31
CA PHE A 62 -2.71 -17.31 -7.37
C PHE A 62 -2.64 -17.97 -8.77
N PRO A 63 -2.74 -19.31 -8.86
CA PRO A 63 -2.74 -20.01 -10.15
C PRO A 63 -3.81 -19.42 -11.09
N GLY A 64 -3.42 -19.03 -12.31
CA GLY A 64 -4.31 -18.40 -13.29
C GLY A 64 -4.34 -16.88 -13.28
N MET A 65 -3.60 -16.21 -12.39
CA MET A 65 -3.50 -14.74 -12.36
C MET A 65 -2.77 -14.18 -13.60
N ASP A 66 -1.70 -14.81 -14.06
CA ASP A 66 -0.94 -14.32 -15.23
C ASP A 66 -1.73 -14.45 -16.54
N ASP A 67 -2.50 -15.54 -16.68
CA ASP A 67 -3.46 -15.73 -17.78
C ASP A 67 -4.54 -14.63 -17.74
N PHE A 68 -5.04 -14.29 -16.54
CA PHE A 68 -5.99 -13.21 -16.36
C PHE A 68 -5.39 -11.85 -16.74
N LEU A 69 -4.17 -11.52 -16.30
CA LEU A 69 -3.53 -10.23 -16.62
C LEU A 69 -3.23 -10.05 -18.11
N THR A 70 -3.08 -11.13 -18.86
CA THR A 70 -2.80 -11.11 -20.30
C THR A 70 -4.05 -11.19 -21.17
N MET A 71 -5.23 -11.47 -20.59
CA MET A 71 -6.50 -11.49 -21.31
C MET A 71 -6.97 -10.08 -21.69
N SER A 72 -7.38 -9.90 -22.95
CA SER A 72 -7.95 -8.64 -23.45
C SER A 72 -9.37 -8.38 -22.94
N GLN A 73 -10.10 -9.42 -22.54
CA GLN A 73 -11.41 -9.34 -21.91
C GLN A 73 -11.28 -9.52 -20.40
N THR A 74 -10.67 -8.54 -19.75
CA THR A 74 -10.78 -8.42 -18.29
C THR A 74 -11.59 -7.18 -17.94
N PRO A 75 -12.20 -7.14 -16.73
CA PRO A 75 -12.80 -5.92 -16.19
C PRO A 75 -11.85 -4.72 -16.17
N ILE A 76 -10.53 -4.95 -16.25
CA ILE A 76 -9.49 -3.91 -16.32
C ILE A 76 -9.44 -3.27 -17.71
N HIS A 77 -9.57 -4.06 -18.79
CA HIS A 77 -9.50 -3.59 -20.17
C HIS A 77 -10.85 -3.27 -20.81
N THR A 78 -11.94 -3.80 -20.24
CA THR A 78 -13.32 -3.50 -20.63
C THR A 78 -14.00 -2.79 -19.47
N PRO A 79 -13.84 -1.46 -19.32
CA PRO A 79 -14.56 -0.73 -18.29
C PRO A 79 -16.05 -0.95 -18.52
N ASN A 80 -16.70 -1.63 -17.58
CA ASN A 80 -18.13 -1.80 -17.64
C ASN A 80 -18.78 -0.41 -17.58
N ALA A 81 -19.38 0.02 -18.69
CA ALA A 81 -20.02 1.33 -18.83
C ALA A 81 -21.18 1.53 -17.83
N GLU A 82 -21.66 0.45 -17.18
CA GLU A 82 -22.66 0.45 -16.12
C GLU A 82 -22.11 0.88 -14.75
N CYS A 83 -20.81 1.20 -14.63
CA CYS A 83 -20.22 1.77 -13.40
C CYS A 83 -20.65 3.24 -13.17
N THR A 84 -21.41 3.84 -14.08
CA THR A 84 -22.16 5.07 -13.83
C THR A 84 -23.25 4.76 -12.80
N GLN A 85 -22.86 4.95 -11.53
CA GLN A 85 -23.64 4.73 -10.32
C GLN A 85 -25.08 5.23 -10.45
N ASN A 86 -25.99 4.31 -10.76
CA ASN A 86 -27.40 4.47 -10.43
C ASN A 86 -27.52 4.26 -8.92
N PHE A 87 -27.28 5.31 -8.12
CA PHE A 87 -27.56 5.24 -6.69
C PHE A 87 -29.02 4.86 -6.52
N ASN A 88 -29.26 3.70 -5.91
CA ASN A 88 -30.62 3.30 -5.64
C ASN A 88 -31.23 4.25 -4.59
N SER A 89 -32.55 4.36 -4.56
CA SER A 89 -33.27 5.11 -3.52
C SER A 89 -32.85 4.69 -2.10
N ALA A 90 -32.53 3.41 -1.90
CA ALA A 90 -31.98 2.87 -0.66
C ALA A 90 -30.58 3.43 -0.33
N ASP A 91 -29.73 3.63 -1.34
CA ASP A 91 -28.37 4.16 -1.15
C ASP A 91 -28.42 5.64 -0.77
N MET A 92 -29.30 6.40 -1.45
CA MET A 92 -29.60 7.79 -1.11
C MET A 92 -30.12 7.92 0.33
N ALA A 93 -31.02 7.03 0.76
CA ALA A 93 -31.51 7.02 2.13
C ALA A 93 -30.41 6.74 3.15
N ARG A 94 -29.50 5.79 2.88
CA ARG A 94 -28.36 5.50 3.75
C ARG A 94 -27.39 6.68 3.84
N MET A 95 -27.06 7.32 2.71
CA MET A 95 -26.21 8.52 2.72
C MET A 95 -26.82 9.65 3.56
N ASN A 96 -28.13 9.88 3.41
CA ASN A 96 -28.83 10.89 4.22
C ASN A 96 -28.84 10.53 5.71
N GLN A 97 -29.01 9.26 6.06
CA GLN A 97 -28.90 8.80 7.45
C GLN A 97 -27.51 9.11 8.02
N LEU A 98 -26.44 8.80 7.29
CA LEU A 98 -25.07 9.11 7.73
C LEU A 98 -24.84 10.61 7.87
N ALA A 99 -25.35 11.41 6.93
CA ALA A 99 -25.23 12.87 6.96
C ALA A 99 -25.99 13.52 8.13
N SER A 100 -27.04 12.85 8.64
CA SER A 100 -27.82 13.32 9.80
C SER A 100 -27.17 13.04 11.17
N LEU A 101 -26.10 12.25 11.21
CA LEU A 101 -25.41 11.90 12.45
C LEU A 101 -24.57 13.06 12.97
N THR A 102 -24.49 13.18 14.30
CA THR A 102 -23.49 14.05 14.93
C THR A 102 -22.08 13.49 14.72
N PRO A 103 -21.02 14.33 14.80
CA PRO A 103 -19.64 13.86 14.61
C PRO A 103 -19.25 12.70 15.53
N GLU A 104 -19.69 12.70 16.79
CA GLU A 104 -19.43 11.64 17.75
C GLU A 104 -20.11 10.33 17.36
N GLN A 105 -21.40 10.40 16.99
CA GLN A 105 -22.15 9.22 16.51
C GLN A 105 -21.57 8.65 15.21
N LEU A 106 -21.07 9.52 14.32
CA LEU A 106 -20.41 9.09 13.09
C LEU A 106 -19.11 8.32 13.39
N ILE A 107 -18.31 8.81 14.34
CA ILE A 107 -17.09 8.13 14.78
C ILE A 107 -17.42 6.75 15.37
N ASP A 108 -18.44 6.65 16.22
CA ASP A 108 -18.84 5.37 16.79
C ASP A 108 -19.38 4.40 15.73
N LYS A 109 -20.11 4.92 14.74
CA LYS A 109 -20.56 4.11 13.59
C LYS A 109 -19.38 3.60 12.78
N ILE A 110 -18.35 4.41 12.55
CA ILE A 110 -17.13 4.00 11.84
C ILE A 110 -16.40 2.90 12.61
N LYS A 111 -16.24 3.03 13.93
CA LYS A 111 -15.63 1.99 14.77
C LYS A 111 -16.40 0.67 14.70
N SER A 112 -17.73 0.73 14.83
CA SER A 112 -18.58 -0.46 14.70
C SER A 112 -18.45 -1.14 13.34
N MET A 113 -18.37 -0.38 12.24
CA MET A 113 -18.15 -0.94 10.91
C MET A 113 -16.76 -1.58 10.78
N HIS A 114 -15.74 -0.96 11.37
CA HIS A 114 -14.39 -1.52 11.38
C HIS A 114 -14.35 -2.88 12.10
N ASP A 115 -15.01 -3.00 13.24
CA ASP A 115 -15.14 -4.26 13.97
C ASP A 115 -15.88 -5.33 13.14
N GLU A 116 -16.95 -4.94 12.44
CA GLU A 116 -17.69 -5.84 11.56
C GLU A 116 -16.83 -6.36 10.41
N ILE A 117 -16.08 -5.47 9.75
CA ILE A 117 -15.16 -5.82 8.66
C ILE A 117 -14.08 -6.77 9.16
N TYR A 118 -13.50 -6.50 10.33
CA TYR A 118 -12.52 -7.39 10.94
C TYR A 118 -13.08 -8.80 11.16
N GLN A 119 -14.27 -8.90 11.76
CA GLN A 119 -14.91 -10.19 12.00
C GLN A 119 -15.27 -10.92 10.69
N LEU A 120 -15.68 -10.18 9.67
CA LEU A 120 -15.94 -10.74 8.34
C LEU A 120 -14.66 -11.31 7.72
N GLY A 121 -13.55 -10.56 7.76
CA GLY A 121 -12.26 -11.01 7.26
C GLY A 121 -11.77 -12.28 7.96
N LEU A 122 -11.93 -12.38 9.29
CA LEU A 122 -11.63 -13.59 10.05
C LEU A 122 -12.47 -14.79 9.58
N ARG A 123 -13.76 -14.56 9.31
CA ARG A 123 -14.67 -15.61 8.83
C ARG A 123 -14.30 -16.07 7.42
N GLU A 124 -14.05 -15.12 6.52
CA GLU A 124 -13.63 -15.42 5.14
C GLU A 124 -12.32 -16.19 5.11
N SER A 125 -11.32 -15.81 5.91
CA SER A 125 -10.04 -16.52 6.00
C SER A 125 -10.21 -17.98 6.44
N LYS A 126 -11.10 -18.24 7.41
CA LYS A 126 -11.45 -19.60 7.84
C LYS A 126 -12.10 -20.39 6.71
N GLU A 127 -13.06 -19.78 6.02
CA GLU A 127 -13.74 -20.43 4.90
C GLU A 127 -12.80 -20.69 3.70
N MET A 128 -11.87 -19.78 3.42
CA MET A 128 -10.84 -19.99 2.40
C MET A 128 -9.91 -21.14 2.75
N THR A 129 -9.45 -21.22 4.00
CA THR A 129 -8.63 -22.34 4.50
C THR A 129 -9.40 -23.66 4.37
N ARG A 130 -10.67 -23.68 4.76
CA ARG A 130 -11.56 -24.84 4.60
C ARG A 130 -11.74 -25.23 3.13
N GLY A 131 -11.94 -24.26 2.24
CA GLY A 131 -12.03 -24.49 0.79
C GLY A 131 -10.75 -25.12 0.23
N LYS A 132 -9.58 -24.63 0.66
CA LYS A 132 -8.27 -25.20 0.28
C LYS A 132 -8.14 -26.65 0.72
N LEU A 133 -8.49 -26.98 1.97
CA LEU A 133 -8.44 -28.36 2.47
C LEU A 133 -9.41 -29.30 1.74
N LEU A 134 -10.59 -28.80 1.36
CA LEU A 134 -11.59 -29.56 0.62
C LEU A 134 -11.28 -29.66 -0.89
N GLY A 135 -10.15 -29.09 -1.36
CA GLY A 135 -9.71 -29.17 -2.74
C GLY A 135 -10.72 -28.59 -3.74
N ILE A 136 -11.58 -27.66 -3.32
CA ILE A 136 -12.66 -27.15 -4.19
C ILE A 136 -12.13 -26.27 -5.32
N PHE A 137 -10.93 -25.73 -5.15
CA PHE A 137 -10.22 -24.91 -6.12
C PHE A 137 -9.45 -25.75 -7.17
N ASP A 138 -9.12 -27.01 -6.86
CA ASP A 138 -8.30 -27.87 -7.73
C ASP A 138 -9.09 -28.46 -8.92
N ARG A 139 -10.42 -28.31 -8.93
CA ARG A 139 -11.30 -28.84 -9.99
C ARG A 139 -11.02 -28.23 -11.36
N MET A 140 -10.43 -27.04 -11.42
CA MET A 140 -10.08 -26.35 -12.68
C MET A 140 -8.83 -26.94 -13.36
N ALA A 141 -8.02 -27.74 -12.66
CA ALA A 141 -6.75 -28.25 -13.19
C ALA A 141 -6.86 -29.53 -14.05
N LYS A 142 -8.00 -30.25 -14.01
CA LYS A 142 -8.16 -31.59 -14.63
C LYS A 142 -8.81 -31.60 -16.02
N GLY A 143 -8.87 -30.46 -16.71
CA GLY A 143 -9.47 -30.33 -18.06
C GLY A 143 -8.52 -30.47 -19.26
N LYS A 144 -7.22 -30.67 -19.05
CA LYS A 144 -6.25 -30.90 -20.14
C LYS A 144 -5.86 -32.38 -20.21
N LYS A 145 -6.65 -33.18 -20.92
CA LYS A 145 -6.24 -34.48 -21.47
C LYS A 145 -6.84 -34.63 -22.86
#